data_AF-A0AAW9DIZ4-F1
#
_entry.id   AF-A0AAW9DIZ4-F1
#
_cell.length_a   1.000
_cell.length_b   1.000
_cell.length_c   1.000
_cell.angle_alpha   90.00
_cell.angle_beta   90.00
_cell.angle_gamma   90.00
#
_symmetry.space_group_name_H-M   'P 1'
#
loop_
_entity.id
_entity.type
_entity.pdbx_description
1 polymer ?
#
loop_
_entity_poly.entity_id
_entity_poly.type
_entity_poly.pdbx_seq_one_letter_code
_entity_poly.pdbx_strand_id
1 'polypeptide(L)'
;NGDLVIGLDMQREEVLLLRAPDTAHIDDWEVITEGLITDYRSTQSSETQTLNYLVGLDNQEFKTLIRSDVLNRDAIDGFVQVDKDVITEVAPATIPDFRTHRQFYQYAKQFASFREEYGSSYAGYVDLIYERDYPTNFGLDFYSQSILQSRIDDFNNLLSQEGKELVLHTAIGYSQGESYGLAYIREKDKETLPQVVDYLEHTVGAYYRGSLSELAVIKFENIDVERGFNGQQEAVYHIDADELYQNKLKRTQARYPELRRFVSPEVAQKQQELAQQPTKESPERMM
;
A
#
# COMPACT_ATOMS: atom_id res chain seq x y z
N ASN A 1 -1.82 -30.14 -8.12
CA ASN A 1 -0.90 -29.00 -8.08
C ASN A 1 -1.48 -27.88 -7.22
N GLY A 2 -2.06 -28.15 -6.04
CA GLY A 2 -2.72 -27.12 -5.22
C GLY A 2 -4.06 -26.58 -5.76
N ASP A 3 -4.21 -26.52 -7.09
CA ASP A 3 -5.39 -26.01 -7.78
C ASP A 3 -6.67 -26.80 -7.46
N LEU A 4 -7.78 -26.07 -7.30
CA LEU A 4 -9.07 -26.62 -6.92
C LEU A 4 -10.19 -26.00 -7.75
N VAL A 5 -11.02 -26.85 -8.36
CA VAL A 5 -12.31 -26.41 -8.89
C VAL A 5 -13.23 -26.12 -7.72
N ILE A 6 -13.56 -24.85 -7.50
CA ILE A 6 -14.42 -24.42 -6.38
C ILE A 6 -15.84 -24.10 -6.81
N GLY A 7 -16.10 -23.93 -8.12
CA GLY A 7 -17.42 -23.64 -8.63
C GLY A 7 -17.63 -24.01 -10.10
N LEU A 8 -18.88 -24.27 -10.47
CA LEU A 8 -19.32 -24.55 -11.83
C LEU A 8 -20.54 -23.70 -12.17
N ASP A 9 -20.57 -23.16 -13.39
CA ASP A 9 -21.74 -22.53 -14.00
C ASP A 9 -22.11 -23.36 -15.24
N MET A 10 -23.10 -24.23 -15.08
CA MET A 10 -23.56 -25.13 -16.14
C MET A 10 -24.36 -24.41 -17.25
N GLN A 11 -24.84 -23.18 -17.01
CA GLN A 11 -25.56 -22.42 -18.03
C GLN A 11 -24.61 -21.74 -19.00
N ARG A 12 -23.48 -21.25 -18.48
CA ARG A 12 -22.42 -20.62 -19.28
C ARG A 12 -21.31 -21.57 -19.68
N GLU A 13 -21.36 -22.80 -19.19
CA GLU A 13 -20.32 -23.81 -19.39
C GLU A 13 -18.95 -23.29 -18.91
N GLU A 14 -18.92 -22.72 -17.69
CA GLU A 14 -17.73 -22.13 -17.08
C GLU A 14 -17.34 -22.89 -15.80
N VAL A 15 -16.03 -23.00 -15.56
CA VAL A 15 -15.44 -23.44 -14.29
C VAL A 15 -14.77 -22.27 -13.59
N LEU A 16 -14.93 -22.23 -12.26
CA LEU A 16 -14.17 -21.35 -11.39
C LEU A 16 -13.05 -22.15 -10.72
N LEU A 17 -11.83 -21.92 -11.20
CA LEU A 17 -10.61 -22.56 -10.72
C LEU A 17 -9.92 -21.65 -9.71
N LEU A 18 -9.65 -22.15 -8.52
CA LEU A 18 -8.77 -21.52 -7.54
C LEU A 18 -7.37 -22.11 -7.69
N ARG A 19 -6.39 -21.29 -8.05
CA ARG A 19 -4.97 -21.65 -8.04
C ARG A 19 -4.35 -21.25 -6.72
N ALA A 20 -3.52 -22.11 -6.17
CA ALA A 20 -2.84 -21.84 -4.92
C ALA A 20 -1.73 -20.79 -5.13
N PRO A 21 -1.25 -20.10 -4.08
CA PRO A 21 -0.23 -19.06 -4.23
C PRO A 21 1.07 -19.53 -4.89
N ASP A 22 1.43 -20.81 -4.74
CA ASP A 22 2.60 -21.42 -5.34
C ASP A 22 2.45 -21.74 -6.84
N THR A 23 1.22 -21.73 -7.36
CA THR A 23 0.90 -21.97 -8.78
C THR A 23 0.28 -20.76 -9.47
N ALA A 24 -0.15 -19.76 -8.70
CA ALA A 24 -0.58 -18.47 -9.20
C ALA A 24 0.66 -17.65 -9.60
N HIS A 25 0.85 -17.42 -10.91
CA HIS A 25 1.92 -16.56 -11.42
C HIS A 25 1.42 -15.12 -11.47
N ILE A 26 1.40 -14.45 -10.32
CA ILE A 26 0.91 -13.07 -10.18
C ILE A 26 2.09 -12.10 -10.34
N ASP A 27 2.01 -11.25 -11.33
CA ASP A 27 3.03 -10.21 -11.56
C ASP A 27 2.80 -8.98 -10.68
N ASP A 28 3.88 -8.25 -10.39
CA ASP A 28 3.84 -7.03 -9.57
C ASP A 28 2.83 -5.98 -10.10
N TRP A 29 2.71 -5.83 -11.41
CA TRP A 29 1.83 -4.83 -12.05
C TRP A 29 0.34 -5.13 -11.86
N GLU A 30 -0.01 -6.36 -11.46
CA GLU A 30 -1.38 -6.76 -11.12
C GLU A 30 -1.75 -6.38 -9.68
N VAL A 31 -0.74 -6.16 -8.83
CA VAL A 31 -0.88 -5.83 -7.42
C VAL A 31 -0.69 -4.34 -7.19
N ILE A 32 0.25 -3.70 -7.87
CA ILE A 32 0.63 -2.29 -7.69
C ILE A 32 -0.45 -1.37 -8.27
N THR A 33 -0.86 -0.39 -7.47
CA THR A 33 -1.77 0.70 -7.88
C THR A 33 -1.10 2.06 -7.70
N GLU A 34 -1.65 3.10 -8.34
CA GLU A 34 -1.07 4.46 -8.36
C GLU A 34 -0.84 5.04 -6.95
N GLY A 35 -1.71 4.71 -5.98
CA GLY A 35 -1.59 5.22 -4.62
C GLY A 35 -0.57 4.48 -3.75
N LEU A 36 -0.12 3.28 -4.14
CA LEU A 36 0.82 2.49 -3.34
C LEU A 36 2.21 3.12 -3.36
N ILE A 37 2.73 3.47 -2.18
CA ILE A 37 4.08 4.06 -2.03
C ILE A 37 5.13 2.97 -1.82
N THR A 38 4.81 1.95 -1.01
CA THR A 38 5.80 0.97 -0.56
C THR A 38 6.07 -0.11 -1.59
N ASP A 39 7.34 -0.26 -1.96
CA ASP A 39 7.89 -1.38 -2.71
C ASP A 39 8.77 -2.25 -1.80
N TYR A 40 8.41 -3.53 -1.62
CA TYR A 40 9.16 -4.48 -0.80
C TYR A 40 10.54 -4.86 -1.37
N ARG A 41 10.77 -4.63 -2.66
CA ARG A 41 12.06 -4.90 -3.32
C ARG A 41 13.07 -3.79 -3.03
N SER A 42 12.61 -2.65 -2.55
CA SER A 42 13.47 -1.56 -2.12
C SER A 42 14.25 -1.95 -0.87
N THR A 43 15.51 -1.53 -0.79
CA THR A 43 16.31 -1.65 0.43
C THR A 43 15.93 -0.61 1.49
N GLN A 44 15.06 0.35 1.15
CA GLN A 44 14.58 1.38 2.05
C GLN A 44 13.41 0.89 2.88
N SER A 45 13.34 1.33 4.15
CA SER A 45 12.16 1.09 4.99
C SER A 45 10.91 1.74 4.39
N SER A 46 9.72 1.26 4.79
CA SER A 46 8.45 1.85 4.38
C SER A 46 8.34 3.31 4.77
N GLU A 47 8.86 3.67 5.95
CA GLU A 47 8.88 5.03 6.46
C GLU A 47 9.79 5.94 5.62
N THR A 48 10.98 5.47 5.25
CA THR A 48 11.86 6.19 4.32
C THR A 48 11.17 6.42 2.98
N GLN A 49 10.58 5.36 2.39
CA GLN A 49 9.88 5.47 1.11
C GLN A 49 8.73 6.48 1.19
N THR A 50 7.98 6.45 2.29
CA THR A 50 6.89 7.41 2.57
C THR A 50 7.39 8.84 2.65
N LEU A 51 8.44 9.11 3.42
CA LEU A 51 8.97 10.47 3.53
C LEU A 51 9.62 10.96 2.23
N ASN A 52 10.31 10.09 1.50
CA ASN A 52 10.84 10.41 0.18
C ASN A 52 9.73 10.76 -0.81
N TYR A 53 8.63 10.00 -0.80
CA TYR A 53 7.45 10.32 -1.59
C TYR A 53 6.90 11.71 -1.25
N LEU A 54 6.69 12.02 0.04
CA LEU A 54 6.16 13.31 0.48
C LEU A 54 7.11 14.48 0.15
N VAL A 55 8.43 14.29 0.30
CA VAL A 55 9.45 15.26 -0.14
C VAL A 55 9.45 15.43 -1.65
N GLY A 56 9.15 14.37 -2.41
CA GLY A 56 9.09 14.38 -3.86
C GLY A 56 7.86 15.09 -4.45
N LEU A 57 6.83 15.32 -3.65
CA LEU A 57 5.68 16.12 -4.06
C LEU A 57 6.09 17.56 -4.37
N ASP A 58 5.38 18.21 -5.30
CA ASP A 58 5.57 19.63 -5.61
C ASP A 58 4.90 20.52 -4.55
N ASN A 59 5.32 20.34 -3.29
CA ASN A 59 4.80 21.05 -2.15
C ASN A 59 5.93 21.33 -1.15
N GLN A 60 6.29 22.61 -1.05
CA GLN A 60 7.41 23.09 -0.25
C GLN A 60 7.18 22.93 1.26
N GLU A 61 5.93 22.81 1.71
CA GLU A 61 5.61 22.64 3.12
C GLU A 61 6.02 21.24 3.61
N PHE A 62 5.79 20.18 2.83
CA PHE A 62 6.31 18.83 3.16
C PHE A 62 7.82 18.83 3.25
N LYS A 63 8.50 19.37 2.24
CA LYS A 63 9.97 19.46 2.19
C LYS A 63 10.51 20.18 3.42
N THR A 64 9.99 21.38 3.70
CA THR A 64 10.44 22.20 4.83
C THR A 64 10.17 21.51 6.16
N LEU A 65 8.98 20.90 6.32
CA LEU A 65 8.61 20.21 7.56
C LEU A 65 9.56 19.03 7.81
N ILE A 66 9.71 18.12 6.85
CA ILE A 66 10.54 16.91 6.97
C ILE A 66 12.02 17.25 7.16
N ARG A 67 12.57 18.13 6.31
CA ARG A 67 13.99 18.55 6.39
C ARG A 67 14.29 19.24 7.72
N SER A 68 13.41 20.14 8.17
CA SER A 68 13.59 20.80 9.47
C SER A 68 13.55 19.80 10.63
N ASP A 69 12.76 18.74 10.51
CA ASP A 69 12.63 17.70 11.52
C ASP A 69 13.86 16.79 11.61
N VAL A 70 14.54 16.53 10.50
CA VAL A 70 15.86 15.89 10.49
C VAL A 70 16.88 16.79 11.20
N LEU A 71 16.98 18.05 10.77
CA LEU A 71 17.93 19.01 11.35
C LEU A 71 17.72 19.20 12.86
N ASN A 72 16.47 19.29 13.31
CA ASN A 72 16.17 19.47 14.73
C ASN A 72 16.45 18.22 15.59
N ARG A 73 16.48 17.03 14.99
CA ARG A 73 16.81 15.79 15.69
C ARG A 73 18.32 15.58 15.82
N ASP A 74 19.08 16.18 14.92
CA ASP A 74 20.54 16.23 14.96
C ASP A 74 21.04 17.30 15.94
N ALA A 75 20.61 17.17 17.19
CA ALA A 75 20.89 18.12 18.26
C ALA A 75 21.89 17.51 19.27
N ILE A 76 22.82 18.33 19.74
CA ILE A 76 23.78 17.98 20.80
C ILE A 76 23.34 18.68 22.09
N ASP A 77 23.22 17.91 23.18
CA ASP A 77 22.71 18.39 24.48
C ASP A 77 21.35 19.12 24.40
N GLY A 78 20.54 18.76 23.39
CA GLY A 78 19.22 19.34 23.14
C GLY A 78 19.23 20.70 22.47
N PHE A 79 20.35 21.10 21.86
CA PHE A 79 20.51 22.30 21.04
C PHE A 79 20.92 21.95 19.62
N VAL A 80 20.39 22.68 18.65
CA VAL A 80 20.74 22.52 17.23
C VAL A 80 22.05 23.24 16.91
N GLN A 81 22.85 22.65 16.02
CA GLN A 81 24.01 23.32 15.47
C GLN A 81 23.57 24.36 14.43
N VAL A 82 23.98 25.61 14.62
CA VAL A 82 23.59 26.74 13.75
C VAL A 82 24.78 27.65 13.48
N ASP A 83 24.76 28.31 12.33
CA ASP A 83 25.86 29.17 11.86
C ASP A 83 25.81 30.55 12.51
N LYS A 84 26.14 30.60 13.80
CA LYS A 84 26.18 31.87 14.56
C LYS A 84 27.15 32.89 13.95
N ASP A 85 28.24 32.40 13.34
CA ASP A 85 29.29 33.24 12.75
C ASP A 85 28.85 34.00 11.49
N VAL A 86 27.73 33.59 10.86
CA VAL A 86 27.15 34.33 9.72
C VAL A 86 26.56 35.67 10.16
N ILE A 87 26.19 35.82 11.44
CA ILE A 87 25.69 37.09 11.99
C ILE A 87 26.89 37.95 12.39
N THR A 88 27.20 38.98 11.60
CA THR A 88 28.42 39.80 11.77
C THR A 88 28.19 41.05 12.60
N GLU A 89 26.93 41.43 12.82
CA GLU A 89 26.53 42.63 13.56
C GLU A 89 26.67 42.47 15.08
N VAL A 90 26.79 41.24 15.58
CA VAL A 90 27.00 40.92 17.00
C VAL A 90 28.07 39.85 17.16
N ALA A 91 28.74 39.80 18.31
CA ALA A 91 29.73 38.76 18.56
C ALA A 91 29.07 37.37 18.68
N PRO A 92 29.58 36.31 18.01
CA PRO A 92 28.95 34.98 18.01
C PRO A 92 28.71 34.39 19.41
N ALA A 93 29.63 34.63 20.34
CA ALA A 93 29.52 34.18 21.75
C ALA A 93 28.34 34.80 22.52
N THR A 94 27.74 35.88 22.00
CA THR A 94 26.57 36.54 22.59
C THR A 94 25.25 36.03 22.04
N ILE A 95 25.29 35.23 20.96
CA ILE A 95 24.11 34.63 20.35
C ILE A 95 23.73 33.39 21.17
N PRO A 96 22.48 33.29 21.66
CA PRO A 96 22.05 32.17 22.50
C PRO A 96 22.06 30.85 21.72
N ASP A 97 21.99 29.73 22.45
CA ASP A 97 21.71 28.43 21.84
C ASP A 97 20.22 28.25 21.60
N PHE A 98 19.88 27.46 20.58
CA PHE A 98 18.50 27.26 20.14
C PHE A 98 18.16 25.77 20.15
N ARG A 99 16.92 25.44 20.48
CA ARG A 99 16.44 24.04 20.45
C ARG A 99 15.93 23.61 19.08
N THR A 100 15.65 24.58 18.21
CA THR A 100 15.18 24.31 16.84
C THR A 100 15.75 25.34 15.87
N HIS A 101 15.94 24.91 14.62
CA HIS A 101 16.28 25.79 13.51
C HIS A 101 15.25 26.90 13.30
N ARG A 102 13.98 26.67 13.64
CA ARG A 102 12.94 27.71 13.59
C ARG A 102 13.20 28.81 14.60
N GLN A 103 13.58 28.49 15.84
CA GLN A 103 13.91 29.49 16.85
C GLN A 103 15.12 30.33 16.44
N PHE A 104 16.18 29.67 15.93
CA PHE A 104 17.35 30.38 15.40
C PHE A 104 16.96 31.30 14.25
N TYR A 105 16.24 30.81 13.25
CA TYR A 105 15.80 31.63 12.11
C TYR A 105 14.99 32.85 12.55
N GLN A 106 14.05 32.71 13.50
CA GLN A 106 13.26 33.85 14.00
C GLN A 106 14.12 34.91 14.70
N TYR A 107 15.17 34.50 15.41
CA TYR A 107 16.15 35.40 15.99
C TYR A 107 17.03 36.04 14.93
N ALA A 108 17.49 35.24 13.96
CA ALA A 108 18.53 35.60 13.01
C ALA A 108 18.02 36.49 11.85
N LYS A 109 16.75 36.32 11.43
CA LYS A 109 16.17 37.02 10.28
C LYS A 109 16.19 38.55 10.38
N GLN A 110 16.40 39.12 11.56
CA GLN A 110 16.50 40.56 11.76
C GLN A 110 17.88 41.13 11.35
N PHE A 111 18.92 40.30 11.33
CA PHE A 111 20.27 40.71 10.93
C PHE A 111 20.42 40.73 9.40
N ALA A 112 21.15 41.71 8.88
CA ALA A 112 21.33 41.88 7.45
C ALA A 112 22.24 40.79 6.87
N SER A 113 23.34 40.43 7.55
CA SER A 113 24.26 39.41 7.05
C SER A 113 23.61 38.02 6.98
N PHE A 114 22.73 37.68 7.93
CA PHE A 114 21.95 36.44 7.85
C PHE A 114 21.02 36.41 6.62
N ARG A 115 20.33 37.53 6.33
CA ARG A 115 19.43 37.61 5.16
C ARG A 115 20.20 37.60 3.84
N GLU A 116 21.44 38.09 3.83
CA GLU A 116 22.31 38.02 2.66
C GLU A 116 22.72 36.58 2.36
N GLU A 117 23.08 35.80 3.39
CA GLU A 117 23.49 34.39 3.24
C GLU A 117 22.31 33.46 2.92
N TYR A 118 21.22 33.52 3.70
CA TYR A 118 20.14 32.52 3.64
C TYR A 118 18.82 33.06 3.07
N GLY A 119 18.78 34.34 2.67
CA GLY A 119 17.56 34.97 2.19
C GLY A 119 16.54 35.27 3.29
N SER A 120 15.29 35.47 2.87
CA SER A 120 14.21 35.97 3.75
C SER A 120 13.09 34.95 4.01
N SER A 121 13.27 33.67 3.64
CA SER A 121 12.27 32.63 3.89
C SER A 121 12.83 31.52 4.78
N TYR A 122 11.97 30.97 5.66
CA TYR A 122 12.37 29.84 6.51
C TYR A 122 12.59 28.56 5.68
N ALA A 123 11.77 28.34 4.66
CA ALA A 123 11.91 27.22 3.74
C ALA A 123 13.28 27.23 3.04
N GLY A 124 13.67 28.37 2.45
CA GLY A 124 14.98 28.51 1.80
C GLY A 124 16.15 28.31 2.77
N TYR A 125 16.04 28.83 3.99
CA TYR A 125 17.04 28.56 5.04
C TYR A 125 17.15 27.06 5.36
N VAL A 126 16.03 26.37 5.59
CA VAL A 126 16.02 24.93 5.88
C VAL A 126 16.59 24.11 4.73
N ASP A 127 16.21 24.43 3.49
CA ASP A 127 16.70 23.71 2.31
C ASP A 127 18.22 23.85 2.16
N LEU A 128 18.75 25.07 2.26
CA LEU A 128 20.18 25.33 2.15
C LEU A 128 20.99 24.58 3.22
N ILE A 129 20.55 24.64 4.48
CA ILE A 129 21.23 23.96 5.58
C ILE A 129 21.13 22.44 5.43
N TYR A 130 19.94 21.93 5.10
CA TYR A 130 19.74 20.50 4.91
C TYR A 130 20.62 19.95 3.78
N GLU A 131 20.67 20.61 2.63
CA GLU A 131 21.47 20.15 1.49
C GLU A 131 22.98 20.22 1.76
N ARG A 132 23.42 21.18 2.58
CA ARG A 132 24.81 21.29 3.01
C ARG A 132 25.19 20.19 3.99
N ASP A 133 24.36 19.96 5.02
CA ASP A 133 24.70 19.09 6.15
C ASP A 133 24.33 17.62 5.88
N TYR A 134 23.35 17.38 5.00
CA TYR A 134 22.85 16.07 4.58
C TYR A 134 22.89 15.93 3.05
N PRO A 135 24.08 15.83 2.43
CA PRO A 135 24.22 15.66 0.98
C PRO A 135 23.75 14.28 0.48
N THR A 136 23.40 13.38 1.39
CA THR A 136 22.79 12.07 1.11
C THR A 136 21.51 11.91 1.94
N ASN A 137 20.70 10.91 1.62
CA ASN A 137 19.47 10.62 2.37
C ASN A 137 19.69 10.06 3.79
N PHE A 138 20.94 9.97 4.27
CA PHE A 138 21.26 9.36 5.56
C PHE A 138 20.45 9.92 6.73
N GLY A 139 20.29 11.24 6.82
CA GLY A 139 19.52 11.86 7.91
C GLY A 139 18.04 11.50 7.85
N LEU A 140 17.46 11.47 6.65
CA LEU A 140 16.08 11.06 6.45
C LEU A 140 15.90 9.58 6.77
N ASP A 141 16.80 8.72 6.30
CA ASP A 141 16.77 7.28 6.57
C ASP A 141 16.83 6.99 8.07
N PHE A 142 17.78 7.62 8.76
CA PHE A 142 18.02 7.42 10.18
C PHE A 142 16.85 7.87 11.06
N TYR A 143 16.21 9.00 10.72
CA TYR A 143 15.13 9.56 11.52
C TYR A 143 13.71 9.20 11.01
N SER A 144 13.60 8.48 9.90
CA SER A 144 12.34 8.26 9.16
C SER A 144 11.17 7.81 10.04
N GLN A 145 11.37 6.74 10.80
CA GLN A 145 10.34 6.19 11.69
C GLN A 145 9.85 7.22 12.72
N SER A 146 10.79 7.91 13.38
CA SER A 146 10.46 8.91 14.40
C SER A 146 9.77 10.15 13.82
N ILE A 147 10.14 10.54 12.59
CA ILE A 147 9.51 11.65 11.87
C ILE A 147 8.08 11.26 11.55
N LEU A 148 7.89 10.13 10.86
CA LEU A 148 6.57 9.68 10.44
C LEU A 148 5.61 9.52 11.63
N GLN A 149 6.07 8.88 12.70
CA GLN A 149 5.27 8.68 13.92
C GLN A 149 4.82 10.00 14.56
N SER A 150 5.69 11.01 14.58
CA SER A 150 5.40 12.29 15.23
C SER A 150 4.65 13.30 14.35
N ARG A 151 4.67 13.10 13.01
CA ARG A 151 4.19 14.07 12.01
C ARG A 151 3.02 13.57 11.17
N ILE A 152 2.50 12.37 11.42
CA ILE A 152 1.41 11.80 10.60
C ILE A 152 0.20 12.73 10.49
N ASP A 153 -0.20 13.39 11.59
CA ASP A 153 -1.31 14.34 11.59
C ASP A 153 -0.98 15.60 10.79
N ASP A 154 0.24 16.13 10.93
CA ASP A 154 0.71 17.28 10.15
C ASP A 154 0.69 16.95 8.65
N PHE A 155 1.15 15.76 8.26
CA PHE A 155 1.13 15.32 6.87
C PHE A 155 -0.29 15.15 6.33
N ASN A 156 -1.18 14.53 7.11
CA ASN A 156 -2.57 14.36 6.71
C ASN A 156 -3.34 15.68 6.64
N ASN A 157 -3.00 16.66 7.47
CA ASN A 157 -3.54 18.01 7.37
C ASN A 157 -3.13 18.68 6.05
N LEU A 158 -1.86 18.57 5.64
CA LEU A 158 -1.39 19.08 4.36
C LEU A 158 -2.05 18.36 3.18
N LEU A 159 -2.05 17.02 3.19
CA LEU A 159 -2.67 16.21 2.13
C LEU A 159 -4.17 16.51 1.98
N SER A 160 -4.88 16.78 3.09
CA SER A 160 -6.33 17.03 3.06
C SER A 160 -6.73 18.22 2.19
N GLN A 161 -5.83 19.18 1.98
CA GLN A 161 -6.07 20.35 1.12
C GLN A 161 -6.25 19.95 -0.35
N GLU A 162 -5.70 18.81 -0.75
CA GLU A 162 -5.81 18.23 -2.09
C GLU A 162 -6.82 17.08 -2.17
N GLY A 163 -7.62 16.85 -1.12
CA GLY A 163 -8.46 15.64 -1.03
C GLY A 163 -7.65 14.36 -0.70
N LYS A 164 -6.36 14.53 -0.39
CA LYS A 164 -5.36 13.55 0.06
C LYS A 164 -5.63 12.92 1.44
N GLU A 165 -5.20 11.67 1.67
CA GLU A 165 -4.88 11.08 2.98
C GLU A 165 -3.77 10.02 2.85
N LEU A 166 -2.76 10.08 3.72
CA LEU A 166 -1.76 9.05 3.89
C LEU A 166 -2.31 7.98 4.82
N VAL A 167 -2.42 6.76 4.28
CA VAL A 167 -2.82 5.56 5.01
C VAL A 167 -1.59 4.71 5.24
N LEU A 168 -1.36 4.36 6.51
CA LEU A 168 -0.31 3.43 6.92
C LEU A 168 -0.95 2.14 7.42
N HIS A 169 -0.40 1.01 7.02
CA HIS A 169 -0.87 -0.32 7.43
C HIS A 169 0.32 -1.24 7.70
N THR A 170 0.13 -2.23 8.56
CA THR A 170 1.16 -3.26 8.80
C THR A 170 0.55 -4.63 8.51
N ALA A 171 1.03 -5.27 7.44
CA ALA A 171 0.68 -6.66 7.15
C ALA A 171 1.63 -7.60 7.89
N ILE A 172 1.08 -8.60 8.58
CA ILE A 172 1.88 -9.59 9.33
C ILE A 172 2.22 -10.76 8.41
N GLY A 173 3.48 -11.17 8.41
CA GLY A 173 3.97 -12.34 7.68
C GLY A 173 3.78 -13.65 8.44
N TYR A 174 4.17 -14.77 7.82
CA TYR A 174 4.03 -16.09 8.42
C TYR A 174 5.22 -16.50 9.28
N SER A 175 6.38 -15.87 9.06
CA SER A 175 7.58 -16.12 9.88
C SER A 175 7.55 -15.29 11.16
N GLN A 176 8.16 -15.80 12.23
CA GLN A 176 8.19 -15.09 13.51
C GLN A 176 8.88 -13.73 13.36
N GLY A 177 8.15 -12.66 13.67
CA GLY A 177 8.65 -11.28 13.60
C GLY A 177 8.62 -10.67 12.18
N GLU A 178 8.11 -11.39 11.19
CA GLU A 178 7.94 -10.89 9.84
C GLU A 178 6.74 -9.94 9.78
N SER A 179 6.99 -8.70 9.37
CA SER A 179 5.95 -7.70 9.16
C SER A 179 6.36 -6.76 8.06
N TYR A 180 5.36 -6.29 7.31
CA TYR A 180 5.52 -5.42 6.17
C TYR A 180 4.79 -4.12 6.47
N GLY A 181 5.54 -3.03 6.66
CA GLY A 181 4.96 -1.69 6.74
C GLY A 181 4.56 -1.24 5.33
N LEU A 182 3.31 -0.82 5.16
CA LEU A 182 2.75 -0.40 3.88
C LEU A 182 2.22 1.02 3.99
N ALA A 183 2.46 1.82 2.96
CA ALA A 183 2.01 3.20 2.88
C ALA A 183 1.31 3.46 1.54
N TYR A 184 0.23 4.24 1.61
CA TYR A 184 -0.65 4.51 0.48
C TYR A 184 -1.19 5.95 0.53
N ILE A 185 -1.23 6.63 -0.62
CA ILE A 185 -1.95 7.91 -0.77
C ILE A 185 -3.35 7.64 -1.28
N ARG A 186 -4.33 7.82 -0.40
CA ARG A 186 -5.74 7.66 -0.66
C ARG A 186 -6.37 8.93 -1.19
N GLU A 187 -6.92 8.87 -2.39
CA GLU A 187 -7.79 9.92 -2.96
C GLU A 187 -9.21 9.79 -2.37
N LYS A 188 -9.63 10.75 -1.53
CA LYS A 188 -10.88 10.64 -0.75
C LYS A 188 -12.15 10.60 -1.59
N ASP A 189 -12.11 11.09 -2.83
CA ASP A 189 -13.22 11.11 -3.78
C ASP A 189 -13.34 9.82 -4.60
N LYS A 190 -12.24 9.05 -4.75
CA LYS A 190 -12.20 7.81 -5.53
C LYS A 190 -12.45 6.56 -4.68
N GLU A 191 -12.00 6.58 -3.42
CA GLU A 191 -11.92 5.37 -2.60
C GLU A 191 -12.16 5.65 -1.11
N THR A 192 -12.68 4.65 -0.41
CA THR A 192 -12.94 4.71 1.04
C THR A 192 -11.75 4.16 1.84
N LEU A 193 -11.58 4.62 3.08
CA LEU A 193 -10.51 4.12 3.95
C LEU A 193 -10.58 2.59 4.14
N PRO A 194 -11.76 1.98 4.38
CA PRO A 194 -11.86 0.52 4.45
C PRO A 194 -11.42 -0.18 3.17
N GLN A 195 -11.69 0.36 1.98
CA GLN A 195 -11.22 -0.22 0.71
C GLN A 195 -9.69 -0.19 0.60
N VAL A 196 -9.06 0.91 1.01
CA VAL A 196 -7.59 1.01 1.01
C VAL A 196 -6.97 0.03 2.00
N VAL A 197 -7.47 -0.01 3.24
CA VAL A 197 -6.94 -0.92 4.26
C VAL A 197 -7.10 -2.38 3.82
N ASP A 198 -8.25 -2.70 3.25
CA ASP A 198 -8.55 -4.02 2.70
C ASP A 198 -7.61 -4.40 1.53
N TYR A 199 -7.34 -3.47 0.61
CA TYR A 199 -6.33 -3.66 -0.45
C TYR A 199 -4.92 -3.85 0.12
N LEU A 200 -4.51 -3.04 1.10
CA LEU A 200 -3.20 -3.13 1.73
C LEU A 200 -3.02 -4.46 2.47
N GLU A 201 -4.04 -4.97 3.14
CA GLU A 201 -3.96 -6.25 3.85
C GLU A 201 -4.10 -7.46 2.90
N HIS A 202 -5.19 -7.52 2.14
CA HIS A 202 -5.62 -8.71 1.42
C HIS A 202 -5.18 -8.75 -0.04
N THR A 203 -4.47 -7.73 -0.53
CA THR A 203 -3.85 -7.74 -1.85
C THR A 203 -2.34 -7.55 -1.74
N VAL A 204 -1.87 -6.39 -1.25
CA VAL A 204 -0.43 -6.11 -1.15
C VAL A 204 0.23 -6.95 -0.06
N GLY A 205 -0.34 -6.96 1.15
CA GLY A 205 0.16 -7.75 2.28
C GLY A 205 0.16 -9.24 1.97
N ALA A 206 -0.95 -9.75 1.41
CA ALA A 206 -1.08 -11.11 0.92
C ALA A 206 -0.03 -11.47 -0.16
N TYR A 207 0.26 -10.56 -1.09
CA TYR A 207 1.31 -10.76 -2.09
C TYR A 207 2.69 -10.88 -1.45
N TYR A 208 3.03 -9.95 -0.55
CA TYR A 208 4.36 -9.90 0.10
C TYR A 208 4.62 -11.12 1.00
N ARG A 209 3.59 -11.63 1.69
CA ARG A 209 3.72 -12.86 2.50
C ARG A 209 3.54 -14.15 1.72
N GLY A 210 3.25 -14.09 0.42
CA GLY A 210 3.07 -15.27 -0.44
C GLY A 210 1.75 -16.02 -0.25
N SER A 211 0.68 -15.33 0.15
CA SER A 211 -0.67 -15.90 0.35
C SER A 211 -1.68 -15.51 -0.72
N LEU A 212 -1.33 -14.61 -1.63
CA LEU A 212 -2.24 -14.18 -2.70
C LEU A 212 -2.47 -15.32 -3.70
N SER A 213 -3.73 -15.71 -3.85
CA SER A 213 -4.19 -16.78 -4.76
C SER A 213 -4.86 -16.18 -6.00
N GLU A 214 -4.94 -16.97 -7.08
CA GLU A 214 -5.62 -16.59 -8.33
C GLU A 214 -6.95 -17.35 -8.46
N LEU A 215 -7.99 -16.65 -8.90
CA LEU A 215 -9.26 -17.19 -9.32
C LEU A 215 -9.41 -17.00 -10.83
N ALA A 216 -9.47 -18.10 -11.57
CA ALA A 216 -9.65 -18.09 -13.01
C ALA A 216 -11.05 -18.57 -13.39
N VAL A 217 -11.75 -17.79 -14.21
CA VAL A 217 -12.96 -18.22 -14.90
C VAL A 217 -12.55 -18.78 -16.26
N ILE A 218 -12.89 -20.04 -16.51
CA ILE A 218 -12.46 -20.76 -17.71
C ILE A 218 -13.70 -21.42 -18.34
N LYS A 219 -13.91 -21.26 -19.65
CA LYS A 219 -14.95 -22.02 -20.36
C LYS A 219 -14.57 -23.49 -20.51
N PHE A 220 -15.56 -24.37 -20.52
CA PHE A 220 -15.36 -25.80 -20.74
C PHE A 220 -14.69 -26.09 -22.09
N GLU A 221 -15.01 -25.32 -23.14
CA GLU A 221 -14.38 -25.45 -24.46
C GLU A 221 -12.86 -25.19 -24.44
N ASN A 222 -12.35 -24.49 -23.42
CA ASN A 222 -10.92 -24.22 -23.22
C ASN A 222 -10.21 -25.33 -22.43
N ILE A 223 -10.94 -26.37 -22.02
CA ILE A 223 -10.43 -27.50 -21.26
C ILE A 223 -10.66 -28.77 -22.06
N ASP A 224 -9.57 -29.28 -22.64
CA ASP A 224 -9.56 -30.58 -23.30
C ASP A 224 -9.27 -31.68 -22.27
N VAL A 225 -10.00 -32.80 -22.33
CA VAL A 225 -9.86 -33.90 -21.36
C VAL A 225 -8.50 -34.60 -21.46
N GLU A 226 -7.92 -34.67 -22.67
CA GLU A 226 -6.65 -35.34 -22.92
C GLU A 226 -5.46 -34.37 -22.90
N ARG A 227 -5.66 -33.16 -23.41
CA ARG A 227 -4.61 -32.14 -23.58
C ARG A 227 -4.59 -31.10 -22.45
N GLY A 228 -5.63 -31.06 -21.63
CA GLY A 228 -5.76 -30.13 -20.52
C GLY A 228 -6.19 -28.73 -20.95
N PHE A 229 -5.89 -27.77 -20.09
CA PHE A 229 -6.23 -26.36 -20.27
C PHE A 229 -5.39 -25.69 -21.38
N ASN A 230 -6.05 -24.99 -22.30
CA ASN A 230 -5.40 -24.37 -23.47
C ASN A 230 -4.77 -22.98 -23.19
N GLY A 231 -4.91 -22.44 -21.99
CA GLY A 231 -4.37 -21.13 -21.60
C GLY A 231 -5.36 -19.97 -21.66
N GLN A 232 -6.57 -20.14 -22.23
CA GLN A 232 -7.55 -19.06 -22.37
C GLN A 232 -8.50 -18.94 -21.18
N GLN A 233 -8.45 -17.80 -20.51
CA GLN A 233 -9.30 -17.46 -19.36
C GLN A 233 -10.24 -16.31 -19.74
N GLU A 234 -11.47 -16.35 -19.22
CA GLU A 234 -12.47 -15.30 -19.43
C GLU A 234 -12.28 -14.13 -18.46
N ALA A 235 -11.83 -14.42 -17.24
CA ALA A 235 -11.55 -13.43 -16.21
C ALA A 235 -10.59 -14.01 -15.16
N VAL A 236 -9.79 -13.12 -14.56
CA VAL A 236 -8.85 -13.42 -13.48
C VAL A 236 -9.14 -12.47 -12.32
N TYR A 237 -9.10 -13.01 -11.10
CA TYR A 237 -9.24 -12.25 -9.86
C TYR A 237 -8.18 -12.73 -8.86
N HIS A 238 -7.84 -11.87 -7.90
CA HIS A 238 -6.89 -12.20 -6.84
C HIS A 238 -7.60 -12.28 -5.49
N ILE A 239 -7.27 -13.26 -4.66
CA ILE A 239 -7.87 -13.39 -3.34
C ILE A 239 -6.86 -13.89 -2.34
N ASP A 240 -6.86 -13.31 -1.15
CA ASP A 240 -6.01 -13.77 -0.07
C ASP A 240 -6.42 -15.16 0.39
N ALA A 241 -5.48 -16.11 0.40
CA ALA A 241 -5.75 -17.47 0.87
C ALA A 241 -6.26 -17.50 2.32
N ASP A 242 -5.89 -16.52 3.14
CA ASP A 242 -6.34 -16.42 4.53
C ASP A 242 -7.83 -16.06 4.64
N GLU A 243 -8.42 -15.42 3.62
CA GLU A 243 -9.86 -15.16 3.56
C GLU A 243 -10.68 -16.42 3.18
N LEU A 244 -10.03 -17.44 2.63
CA LEU A 244 -10.66 -18.63 2.05
C LEU A 244 -10.93 -19.78 3.05
N TYR A 245 -10.94 -19.49 4.34
CA TYR A 245 -11.24 -20.49 5.37
C TYR A 245 -12.65 -21.08 5.22
N GLN A 246 -12.78 -22.38 5.52
CA GLN A 246 -14.02 -23.17 5.42
C GLN A 246 -14.55 -23.29 3.98
N ASN A 247 -15.62 -22.56 3.63
CA ASN A 247 -16.28 -22.66 2.34
C ASN A 247 -15.68 -21.64 1.36
N LYS A 248 -14.68 -22.09 0.60
CA LYS A 248 -13.93 -21.29 -0.37
C LYS A 248 -14.83 -20.59 -1.40
N LEU A 249 -15.82 -21.30 -1.95
CA LEU A 249 -16.75 -20.72 -2.93
C LEU A 249 -17.57 -19.58 -2.31
N LYS A 250 -18.14 -19.79 -1.13
CA LYS A 250 -18.94 -18.77 -0.45
C LYS A 250 -18.12 -17.53 -0.10
N ARG A 251 -16.86 -17.71 0.32
CA ARG A 251 -15.92 -16.61 0.60
C ARG A 251 -15.59 -15.84 -0.67
N THR A 252 -15.25 -16.56 -1.73
CA THR A 252 -15.02 -16.00 -3.06
C THR A 252 -16.22 -15.17 -3.54
N GLN A 253 -17.43 -15.68 -3.39
CA GLN A 253 -18.68 -14.98 -3.78
C GLN A 253 -19.05 -13.79 -2.90
N ALA A 254 -18.52 -13.74 -1.67
CA ALA A 254 -18.67 -12.58 -0.81
C ALA A 254 -17.74 -11.45 -1.25
N ARG A 255 -16.51 -11.80 -1.66
CA ARG A 255 -15.50 -10.87 -2.22
C ARG A 255 -15.88 -10.36 -3.62
N TYR A 256 -16.35 -11.27 -4.47
CA TYR A 256 -16.66 -11.05 -5.88
C TYR A 256 -18.13 -11.43 -6.17
N PRO A 257 -19.08 -10.50 -5.97
CA PRO A 257 -20.51 -10.77 -6.12
C PRO A 257 -20.94 -11.28 -7.50
N GLU A 258 -20.21 -10.92 -8.55
CA GLU A 258 -20.40 -11.40 -9.92
C GLU A 258 -20.16 -12.92 -10.06
N LEU A 259 -19.40 -13.53 -9.15
CA LEU A 259 -19.15 -14.98 -9.10
C LEU A 259 -20.27 -15.76 -8.39
N ARG A 260 -21.35 -15.11 -7.93
CA ARG A 260 -22.50 -15.78 -7.27
C ARG A 260 -23.25 -16.78 -8.15
N ARG A 261 -23.06 -16.71 -9.46
CA ARG A 261 -23.66 -17.65 -10.43
C ARG A 261 -23.09 -19.08 -10.31
N PHE A 262 -21.85 -19.21 -9.84
CA PHE A 262 -21.22 -20.52 -9.66
C PHE A 262 -21.84 -21.30 -8.50
N VAL A 263 -22.06 -22.59 -8.68
CA VAL A 263 -22.47 -23.52 -7.62
C VAL A 263 -21.35 -24.51 -7.33
N SER A 264 -21.36 -25.15 -6.15
CA SER A 264 -20.32 -26.12 -5.82
C SER A 264 -20.37 -27.34 -6.75
N PRO A 265 -19.24 -28.03 -7.00
CA PRO A 265 -19.21 -29.22 -7.84
C PRO A 265 -20.23 -30.29 -7.43
N GLU A 266 -20.45 -30.48 -6.12
CA GLU A 266 -21.43 -31.45 -5.61
C GLU A 266 -22.88 -31.06 -5.93
N VAL A 267 -23.17 -29.75 -5.94
CA VAL A 267 -24.50 -29.25 -6.32
C VAL A 267 -24.71 -29.39 -7.82
N ALA A 268 -23.72 -29.01 -8.63
CA ALA A 268 -23.78 -29.16 -10.08
C ALA A 268 -23.97 -30.63 -10.49
N GLN A 269 -23.23 -31.56 -9.86
CA GLN A 269 -23.37 -32.99 -10.12
C GLN A 269 -24.80 -33.47 -9.80
N LYS A 270 -25.36 -33.10 -8.65
CA LYS A 270 -26.75 -33.46 -8.29
C LYS A 270 -27.78 -32.90 -9.28
N GLN A 271 -27.59 -31.67 -9.75
CA GLN A 271 -28.48 -31.06 -10.75
C GLN A 271 -28.42 -31.81 -12.08
N GLN A 272 -27.22 -32.23 -12.50
CA GLN A 272 -27.02 -33.02 -13.71
C GLN A 272 -27.63 -34.42 -13.58
N GLU A 273 -27.44 -35.10 -12.45
CA GLU A 273 -28.05 -36.40 -12.17
C GLU A 273 -29.59 -36.32 -12.18
N LEU A 274 -30.17 -35.27 -11.59
CA LEU A 274 -31.62 -35.03 -11.61
C LEU A 274 -32.13 -34.72 -13.03
N ALA A 275 -31.37 -33.98 -13.83
CA ALA A 275 -31.74 -33.67 -15.21
C ALA A 275 -31.69 -34.91 -16.14
N GLN A 276 -30.86 -35.89 -15.81
CA GLN A 276 -30.74 -37.16 -16.56
C GLN A 276 -31.71 -38.25 -16.10
N GLN A 277 -32.44 -38.05 -15.00
CA GLN A 277 -33.47 -39.01 -14.58
C GLN A 277 -34.64 -38.98 -15.56
N PRO A 278 -35.04 -40.13 -16.13
CA PRO A 278 -36.19 -40.19 -17.02
C PRO A 278 -37.44 -39.74 -16.26
N THR A 279 -38.18 -38.80 -16.85
CA THR A 279 -39.50 -38.40 -16.34
C THR A 279 -40.34 -39.67 -16.32
N LYS A 280 -40.68 -40.18 -15.13
CA LYS A 280 -41.60 -41.32 -15.03
C LYS A 280 -42.89 -40.93 -15.74
N GLU A 281 -43.17 -41.59 -16.86
CA GLU A 281 -44.49 -41.58 -17.49
C GLU A 281 -45.53 -41.82 -16.40
N SER A 282 -46.48 -40.89 -16.31
CA SER A 282 -47.66 -41.09 -15.47
C SER A 282 -48.36 -42.35 -15.97
N PRO A 283 -48.70 -43.33 -15.11
CA PRO A 283 -49.49 -44.46 -15.55
C PRO A 283 -50.85 -43.91 -15.99
N GLU A 284 -51.12 -43.92 -17.30
CA GLU A 284 -52.47 -43.79 -17.80
C GLU A 284 -53.30 -44.87 -17.12
N ARG A 285 -54.29 -44.41 -16.35
CA ARG A 285 -55.27 -45.25 -15.70
C ARG A 285 -55.95 -46.11 -16.77
N MET A 286 -55.90 -47.42 -16.55
CA MET A 286 -56.76 -48.40 -17.22
C MET A 286 -58.21 -47.89 -17.24
N MET A 287 -58.79 -47.81 -18.43
CA MET A 287 -60.18 -48.23 -18.70
C MET A 287 -60.23 -48.91 -20.07
#